data_AF-A0A4R9JZ82-F1
#
_entry.id   AF-A0A4R9JZ82-F1
#
_cell.length_a   1.000
_cell.length_b   1.000
_cell.length_c   1.000
_cell.angle_alpha   90.00
_cell.angle_beta   90.00
_cell.angle_gamma   90.00
#
_symmetry.space_group_name_H-M   'P 1'
#
loop_
_entity.id
_entity.type
_entity.pdbx_description
1 polymer ?
#
loop_
_entity_poly.entity_id
_entity_poly.type
_entity_poly.pdbx_seq_one_letter_code
_entity_poly.pdbx_strand_id
1 'polypeptide(L)'
;MAKILFIFNFKTLKNATILLLGGISMSCADMSWIRVLPTDLDPTKAVIPIGLYTRPITNKSAMGAKDHELEIYEWIHLTSDKRFVKKYLSKEKREGKQFIKQKLGHGFYEKNGSWILLGTEILKSKDCEIPSTISIPYQFKSDPCLEIPFREMEFNHKLLYHYDSKDLSIAHLQYESGYEEANFGIAWEVKKAYLEDVLFKKIRAKYAKKEFQPHVYYYGRLD
;
A
#
# COMPACT_ATOMS: atom_id res chain seq x y z
N MET A 1 16.82 57.24 -58.99
CA MET A 1 15.45 57.28 -59.55
C MET A 1 15.24 56.04 -60.42
N ALA A 2 13.98 55.65 -60.60
CA ALA A 2 13.44 54.53 -61.40
C ALA A 2 13.12 53.24 -60.61
N LYS A 3 11.81 53.07 -60.35
CA LYS A 3 11.14 51.85 -59.92
C LYS A 3 11.02 50.89 -61.12
N ILE A 4 11.14 49.59 -60.88
CA ILE A 4 10.54 48.57 -61.74
C ILE A 4 9.63 47.73 -60.86
N LEU A 5 8.33 47.75 -61.18
CA LEU A 5 7.30 46.92 -60.60
C LEU A 5 7.29 45.59 -61.36
N PHE A 6 7.45 44.47 -60.67
CA PHE A 6 6.97 43.18 -61.15
C PHE A 6 5.73 42.80 -60.34
N ILE A 7 4.63 42.58 -61.06
CA ILE A 7 3.40 42.01 -60.54
C ILE A 7 3.55 40.50 -60.66
N PHE A 8 3.44 39.77 -59.55
CA PHE A 8 2.82 38.46 -59.55
C PHE A 8 1.93 38.34 -58.31
N ASN A 9 0.67 38.04 -58.60
CA ASN A 9 -0.43 37.87 -57.68
C ASN A 9 -0.65 36.35 -57.59
N PHE A 10 -0.85 35.79 -56.39
CA PHE A 10 -2.06 35.03 -56.03
C PHE A 10 -1.90 34.28 -54.69
N LYS A 11 -2.83 34.62 -53.78
CA LYS A 11 -3.56 33.77 -52.83
C LYS A 11 -3.03 33.49 -51.40
N THR A 12 -3.83 34.05 -50.48
CA THR A 12 -4.37 33.49 -49.21
C THR A 12 -3.51 33.55 -47.95
N LEU A 13 -3.62 34.66 -47.22
CA LEU A 13 -3.54 34.68 -45.75
C LEU A 13 -4.95 34.53 -45.16
N LYS A 14 -5.17 33.49 -44.35
CA LYS A 14 -6.30 33.40 -43.43
C LYS A 14 -5.78 33.53 -41.99
N ASN A 15 -6.12 34.66 -41.41
CA ASN A 15 -6.45 34.97 -40.01
C ASN A 15 -5.84 34.12 -38.89
N ALA A 16 -5.06 34.82 -38.07
CA ALA A 16 -4.54 34.41 -36.76
C ALA A 16 -5.67 34.16 -35.75
N THR A 17 -5.52 33.11 -34.94
CA THR A 17 -6.23 32.96 -33.64
C THR A 17 -5.35 32.16 -32.68
N ILE A 18 -4.69 32.92 -31.79
CA ILE A 18 -4.39 32.65 -30.38
C ILE A 18 -3.81 31.25 -30.06
N LEU A 19 -2.48 31.21 -29.91
CA LEU A 19 -1.76 30.18 -29.17
C LEU A 19 -2.20 30.18 -27.70
N LEU A 20 -2.82 29.09 -27.25
CA LEU A 20 -3.03 28.78 -25.85
C LEU A 20 -2.82 27.27 -25.63
N LEU A 21 -1.59 26.82 -25.85
CA LEU A 21 -1.10 25.54 -25.34
C LEU A 21 -0.36 25.81 -24.04
N GLY A 22 -1.12 26.22 -23.03
CA GLY A 22 -0.69 26.16 -21.65
C GLY A 22 -0.52 24.68 -21.30
N GLY A 23 0.71 24.20 -21.37
CA GLY A 23 1.07 22.91 -20.81
C GLY A 23 0.79 22.96 -19.32
N ILE A 24 -0.32 22.35 -18.89
CA ILE A 24 -0.53 21.99 -17.50
C ILE A 24 0.56 20.96 -17.22
N SER A 25 1.71 21.43 -16.73
CA SER A 25 2.65 20.53 -16.07
C SER A 25 1.91 20.03 -14.84
N MET A 26 1.27 18.88 -14.98
CA MET A 26 0.74 18.11 -13.88
C MET A 26 1.99 17.71 -13.09
N SER A 27 2.43 18.57 -12.15
CA SER A 27 3.49 18.19 -11.22
C SER A 27 2.90 17.02 -10.45
N CYS A 28 3.35 15.82 -10.81
CA CYS A 28 3.07 14.64 -10.02
C CYS A 28 3.61 14.97 -8.63
N ALA A 29 2.74 15.09 -7.64
CA ALA A 29 3.16 15.43 -6.29
C ALA A 29 4.26 14.45 -5.88
N ASP A 30 5.43 14.96 -5.50
CA ASP A 30 6.53 14.10 -5.09
C ASP A 30 6.13 13.36 -3.80
N MET A 31 5.82 12.08 -3.94
CA MET A 31 5.41 11.19 -2.87
C MET A 31 6.61 10.48 -2.23
N SER A 32 7.85 10.89 -2.54
CA SER A 32 9.08 10.34 -1.95
C SER A 32 9.10 10.39 -0.42
N TRP A 33 8.38 11.34 0.18
CA TRP A 33 8.29 11.51 1.63
C TRP A 33 7.70 10.29 2.35
N ILE A 34 6.91 9.43 1.69
CA ILE A 34 6.39 8.19 2.29
C ILE A 34 7.45 7.09 2.43
N ARG A 35 8.70 7.35 2.04
CA ARG A 35 9.84 6.43 2.09
C ARG A 35 10.85 6.79 3.18
N VAL A 36 10.63 7.91 3.88
CA VAL A 36 11.56 8.43 4.88
C VAL A 36 10.80 8.83 6.14
N LEU A 37 11.50 8.81 7.27
CA LEU A 37 10.96 9.20 8.56
C LEU A 37 11.08 10.72 8.73
N PRO A 38 10.09 11.41 9.34
CA PRO A 38 10.26 12.83 9.67
C PRO A 38 11.38 13.04 10.69
N THR A 39 12.15 14.11 10.54
CA THR A 39 13.29 14.45 11.43
C THR A 39 12.90 15.37 12.59
N ASP A 40 11.90 16.23 12.40
CA ASP A 40 11.67 17.39 13.28
C ASP A 40 10.54 17.18 14.30
N LEU A 41 10.15 15.93 14.54
CA LEU A 41 9.09 15.59 15.51
C LEU A 41 9.68 15.18 16.85
N ASP A 42 8.90 15.43 17.90
CA ASP A 42 9.19 14.92 19.24
C ASP A 42 9.00 13.39 19.27
N PRO A 43 10.08 12.61 19.47
CA PRO A 43 10.02 11.15 19.47
C PRO A 43 9.22 10.57 20.64
N THR A 44 8.93 11.36 21.68
CA THR A 44 8.16 10.96 22.87
C THR A 44 6.65 11.13 22.71
N LYS A 45 6.21 11.83 21.65
CA LYS A 45 4.80 12.16 21.40
C LYS A 45 3.88 10.95 21.29
N ALA A 46 4.39 9.78 20.89
CA ALA A 46 3.62 8.55 20.84
C ALA A 46 4.41 7.32 21.32
N VAL A 47 3.77 6.57 22.21
CA VAL A 47 4.22 5.22 22.61
C VAL A 47 3.54 4.22 21.68
N ILE A 48 4.31 3.64 20.77
CA ILE A 48 3.87 2.60 19.83
C ILE A 48 4.12 1.24 20.49
N PRO A 49 3.06 0.43 20.72
CA PRO A 49 3.21 -0.91 21.27
C PRO A 49 4.06 -1.83 20.40
N ILE A 50 4.89 -2.63 21.04
CA ILE A 50 5.57 -3.77 20.41
C ILE A 50 4.60 -4.95 20.42
N GLY A 51 4.58 -5.74 19.35
CA GLY A 51 3.73 -6.92 19.23
C GLY A 51 2.99 -7.00 17.90
N LEU A 52 1.91 -7.77 17.90
CA LEU A 52 1.18 -8.16 16.68
C LEU A 52 0.11 -7.13 16.32
N TYR A 53 0.17 -6.67 15.07
CA TYR A 53 -0.81 -5.85 14.40
C TYR A 53 -1.48 -6.65 13.29
N THR A 54 -2.76 -6.95 13.43
CA THR A 54 -3.53 -7.76 12.47
C THR A 54 -4.42 -6.90 11.61
N ARG A 55 -4.48 -7.21 10.31
CA ARG A 55 -5.47 -6.61 9.43
C ARG A 55 -6.72 -7.51 9.44
N PRO A 56 -7.93 -6.95 9.63
CA PRO A 56 -9.16 -7.72 9.60
C PRO A 56 -9.24 -8.57 8.33
N ILE A 57 -9.70 -9.81 8.48
CA ILE A 57 -9.80 -10.75 7.37
C ILE A 57 -10.84 -10.24 6.36
N THR A 58 -10.45 -10.23 5.09
CA THR A 58 -11.40 -9.99 3.99
C THR A 58 -11.72 -11.29 3.28
N ASN A 59 -13.00 -11.64 3.30
CA ASN A 59 -13.58 -12.60 2.37
C ASN A 59 -14.13 -11.81 1.18
N LYS A 60 -13.53 -11.99 0.01
CA LYS A 60 -14.04 -11.45 -1.24
C LYS A 60 -14.58 -12.62 -2.07
N SER A 61 -15.89 -12.65 -2.27
CA SER A 61 -16.51 -13.39 -3.36
C SER A 61 -16.85 -12.40 -4.45
N ALA A 62 -16.42 -12.63 -5.69
CA ALA A 62 -16.95 -11.84 -6.80
C ALA A 62 -18.48 -11.99 -6.85
N MET A 63 -19.23 -10.89 -6.95
CA MET A 63 -20.70 -10.96 -7.03
C MET A 63 -21.10 -11.88 -8.19
N GLY A 64 -21.81 -12.97 -7.88
CA GLY A 64 -22.32 -13.94 -8.86
C GLY A 64 -21.43 -15.16 -9.13
N ALA A 65 -20.20 -15.22 -8.58
CA ALA A 65 -19.34 -16.39 -8.72
C ALA A 65 -19.59 -17.39 -7.57
N LYS A 66 -20.27 -18.51 -7.86
CA LYS A 66 -20.53 -19.57 -6.86
C LYS A 66 -19.26 -20.34 -6.45
N ASP A 67 -18.25 -20.34 -7.32
CA ASP A 67 -17.04 -21.15 -7.18
C ASP A 67 -15.78 -20.30 -6.95
N HIS A 68 -15.93 -19.01 -6.60
CA HIS A 68 -14.80 -18.11 -6.31
C HIS A 68 -14.88 -17.56 -4.89
N GLU A 69 -13.90 -17.94 -4.08
CA GLU A 69 -13.74 -17.44 -2.70
C GLU A 69 -12.29 -17.00 -2.50
N LEU A 70 -12.08 -15.75 -2.10
CA LEU A 70 -10.77 -15.22 -1.76
C LEU A 70 -10.74 -14.82 -0.28
N GLU A 71 -9.92 -15.49 0.50
CA GLU A 71 -9.60 -15.15 1.89
C GLU A 71 -8.20 -14.55 1.94
N ILE A 72 -8.06 -13.36 2.54
CA ILE A 72 -6.76 -12.71 2.75
C ILE A 72 -6.55 -12.50 4.24
N TYR A 73 -5.36 -12.89 4.71
CA TYR A 73 -4.89 -12.67 6.05
C TYR A 73 -3.53 -11.97 6.03
N GLU A 74 -3.42 -10.86 6.78
CA GLU A 74 -2.19 -10.09 6.88
C GLU A 74 -1.91 -9.63 8.32
N TRP A 75 -0.64 -9.61 8.69
CA TRP A 75 -0.19 -9.03 9.94
C TRP A 75 1.22 -8.49 9.87
N ILE A 76 1.54 -7.64 10.85
CA ILE A 76 2.85 -7.07 11.10
C ILE A 76 3.18 -7.33 12.57
N HIS A 77 4.32 -7.95 12.84
CA HIS A 77 4.84 -8.14 14.19
C HIS A 77 6.06 -7.23 14.35
N LEU A 78 5.94 -6.23 15.22
CA LEU A 78 7.06 -5.39 15.65
C LEU A 78 7.72 -6.04 16.87
N THR A 79 9.04 -6.17 16.87
CA THR A 79 9.82 -6.77 17.97
C THR A 79 10.69 -5.72 18.67
N SER A 80 11.09 -6.01 19.92
CA SER A 80 11.83 -5.05 20.76
C SER A 80 13.23 -4.68 20.26
N ASP A 81 13.82 -5.50 19.40
CA ASP A 81 15.12 -5.30 18.76
C ASP A 81 15.04 -4.42 17.49
N LYS A 82 13.94 -3.67 17.31
CA LYS A 82 13.68 -2.83 16.13
C LYS A 82 13.59 -3.61 14.82
N ARG A 83 13.27 -4.90 14.89
CA ARG A 83 12.97 -5.74 13.72
C ARG A 83 11.47 -5.85 13.53
N PHE A 84 11.06 -6.23 12.32
CA PHE A 84 9.69 -6.64 12.09
C PHE A 84 9.61 -7.85 11.17
N VAL A 85 8.49 -8.55 11.30
CA VAL A 85 8.04 -9.55 10.33
C VAL A 85 6.66 -9.13 9.85
N LYS A 86 6.46 -9.07 8.55
CA LYS A 86 5.13 -8.89 7.96
C LYS A 86 4.78 -10.14 7.16
N LYS A 87 3.55 -10.62 7.32
CA LYS A 87 3.03 -11.79 6.62
C LYS A 87 1.84 -11.41 5.78
N TYR A 88 1.81 -11.98 4.60
CA TYR A 88 0.64 -12.06 3.73
C TYR A 88 0.33 -13.52 3.45
N LEU A 89 -0.94 -13.87 3.54
CA LEU A 89 -1.49 -15.14 3.13
C LEU A 89 -2.76 -14.88 2.32
N SER A 90 -2.82 -15.39 1.10
CA SER A 90 -4.07 -15.48 0.34
C SER A 90 -4.43 -16.93 0.09
N LYS A 91 -5.71 -17.25 0.26
CA LYS A 91 -6.31 -18.50 -0.19
C LYS A 91 -7.38 -18.15 -1.21
N GLU A 92 -7.21 -18.60 -2.43
CA GLU A 92 -8.17 -18.40 -3.52
C GLU A 92 -8.70 -19.76 -3.95
N LYS A 93 -10.00 -19.99 -3.78
CA LYS A 93 -10.69 -21.14 -4.31
C LYS A 93 -11.27 -20.79 -5.66
N ARG A 94 -10.94 -21.59 -6.69
CA ARG A 94 -11.43 -21.42 -8.05
C ARG A 94 -11.36 -22.75 -8.80
N GLU A 95 -12.37 -23.08 -9.59
CA GLU A 95 -12.35 -24.23 -10.52
C GLU A 95 -11.99 -25.56 -9.83
N GLY A 96 -12.50 -25.80 -8.62
CA GLY A 96 -12.25 -27.02 -7.85
C GLY A 96 -10.86 -27.12 -7.22
N LYS A 97 -10.03 -26.07 -7.36
CA LYS A 97 -8.69 -25.95 -6.79
C LYS A 97 -8.64 -24.85 -5.74
N GLN A 98 -7.64 -24.94 -4.86
CA GLN A 98 -7.31 -23.90 -3.90
C GLN A 98 -5.85 -23.47 -4.11
N PHE A 99 -5.69 -22.20 -4.48
CA PHE A 99 -4.40 -21.54 -4.66
C PHE A 99 -4.03 -20.80 -3.39
N ILE A 100 -2.81 -21.02 -2.92
CA ILE A 100 -2.32 -20.47 -1.66
C ILE A 100 -1.05 -19.70 -1.97
N LYS A 101 -1.01 -18.43 -1.60
CA LYS A 101 0.18 -17.59 -1.70
C LYS A 101 0.55 -17.12 -0.32
N GLN A 102 1.82 -17.30 0.05
CA GLN A 102 2.38 -16.78 1.28
C GLN A 102 3.58 -15.90 0.96
N LYS A 103 3.59 -14.70 1.54
CA LYS A 103 4.75 -13.82 1.54
C LYS A 103 5.12 -13.45 2.98
N LEU A 104 6.41 -13.48 3.30
CA LEU A 104 6.99 -13.10 4.58
C LEU A 104 8.11 -12.10 4.32
N GLY A 105 7.91 -10.86 4.72
CA GLY A 105 8.95 -9.84 4.67
C GLY A 105 9.58 -9.65 6.03
N HIS A 106 10.90 -9.61 6.03
CA HIS A 106 11.73 -9.38 7.21
C HIS A 106 12.51 -8.09 7.01
N GLY A 107 12.67 -7.33 8.08
CA GLY A 107 13.44 -6.09 8.01
C GLY A 107 13.52 -5.36 9.34
N PHE A 108 13.76 -4.07 9.27
CA PHE A 108 13.86 -3.17 10.42
C PHE A 108 12.74 -2.13 10.41
N TYR A 109 12.44 -1.59 11.59
CA TYR A 109 11.58 -0.44 11.69
C TYR A 109 12.23 0.69 12.48
N GLU A 110 11.93 1.90 12.04
CA GLU A 110 12.28 3.14 12.73
C GLU A 110 10.98 3.86 13.11
N LYS A 111 11.04 4.70 14.15
CA LYS A 111 9.88 5.48 14.57
C LYS A 111 10.26 6.88 15.02
N ASN A 112 9.41 7.85 14.70
CA ASN A 112 9.48 9.21 15.24
C ASN A 112 8.06 9.73 15.49
N GLY A 113 7.73 10.01 16.75
CA GLY A 113 6.36 10.32 17.16
C GLY A 113 5.38 9.22 16.71
N SER A 114 4.29 9.63 16.04
CA SER A 114 3.26 8.74 15.49
C SER A 114 3.68 8.04 14.19
N TRP A 115 4.89 8.25 13.68
CA TRP A 115 5.32 7.74 12.38
C TRP A 115 6.23 6.53 12.55
N ILE A 116 5.97 5.50 11.74
CA ILE A 116 6.73 4.25 11.72
C ILE A 116 7.18 4.02 10.27
N LEU A 117 8.48 3.92 10.04
CA LEU A 117 9.03 3.53 8.75
C LEU A 117 9.39 2.05 8.80
N LEU A 118 8.74 1.24 7.95
CA LEU A 118 9.13 -0.16 7.78
C LEU A 118 10.07 -0.26 6.59
N GLY A 119 11.28 -0.77 6.82
CA GLY A 119 12.24 -1.12 5.78
C GLY A 119 12.37 -2.62 5.66
N THR A 120 11.72 -3.20 4.64
CA THR A 120 11.88 -4.61 4.30
C THR A 120 13.25 -4.80 3.65
N GLU A 121 13.95 -5.86 4.03
CA GLU A 121 15.28 -6.22 3.50
C GLU A 121 15.23 -7.55 2.75
N ILE A 122 14.40 -8.48 3.23
CA ILE A 122 14.28 -9.83 2.71
C ILE A 122 12.80 -10.15 2.49
N LEU A 123 12.47 -10.66 1.31
CA LEU A 123 11.15 -11.19 1.01
C LEU A 123 11.23 -12.68 0.73
N LYS A 124 10.47 -13.45 1.50
CA LYS A 124 10.28 -14.89 1.33
C LYS A 124 8.90 -15.13 0.74
N SER A 125 8.82 -15.84 -0.38
CA SER A 125 7.56 -16.17 -1.03
C SER A 125 7.43 -17.67 -1.27
N LYS A 126 6.20 -18.17 -1.18
CA LYS A 126 5.85 -19.51 -1.65
C LYS A 126 4.41 -19.54 -2.12
N ASP A 127 4.20 -20.29 -3.19
CA ASP A 127 2.90 -20.49 -3.80
C ASP A 127 2.64 -22.00 -3.89
N CYS A 128 1.42 -22.44 -3.59
CA CYS A 128 1.01 -23.82 -3.77
C CYS A 128 -0.44 -23.96 -4.25
N GLU A 129 -0.72 -25.11 -4.83
CA GLU A 129 -2.03 -25.49 -5.33
C GLU A 129 -2.42 -26.83 -4.71
N ILE A 130 -3.63 -26.90 -4.15
CA ILE A 130 -4.19 -28.13 -3.60
C ILE A 130 -5.63 -28.35 -4.07
N PRO A 131 -6.14 -29.59 -4.06
CA PRO A 131 -7.56 -29.86 -4.29
C PRO A 131 -8.44 -29.12 -3.27
N SER A 132 -9.54 -28.51 -3.74
CA SER A 132 -10.45 -27.74 -2.87
C SER A 132 -11.23 -28.57 -1.85
N THR A 133 -11.14 -29.90 -1.91
CA THR A 133 -11.70 -30.83 -0.94
C THR A 133 -10.93 -30.87 0.38
N ILE A 134 -9.68 -30.39 0.38
CA ILE A 134 -8.83 -30.33 1.57
C ILE A 134 -9.21 -29.09 2.38
N SER A 135 -9.87 -29.29 3.53
CA SER A 135 -10.15 -28.19 4.47
C SER A 135 -8.86 -27.77 5.18
N ILE A 136 -8.48 -26.51 5.03
CA ILE A 136 -7.37 -25.93 5.77
C ILE A 136 -7.94 -25.18 6.96
N PRO A 137 -7.57 -25.54 8.21
CA PRO A 137 -8.10 -24.89 9.38
C PRO A 137 -7.88 -23.38 9.32
N TYR A 138 -8.91 -22.65 9.73
CA TYR A 138 -8.84 -21.22 9.98
C TYR A 138 -7.74 -21.00 11.03
N GLN A 139 -6.81 -20.09 10.76
CA GLN A 139 -5.77 -19.69 11.72
C GLN A 139 -4.77 -20.81 12.13
N PHE A 140 -3.68 -20.92 11.36
CA PHE A 140 -2.35 -21.37 11.83
C PHE A 140 -2.11 -22.83 12.27
N LYS A 141 -3.08 -23.75 12.30
CA LYS A 141 -2.81 -25.09 12.83
C LYS A 141 -1.99 -26.02 11.92
N SER A 142 -2.00 -25.79 10.61
CA SER A 142 -1.19 -26.58 9.67
C SER A 142 -0.95 -25.78 8.41
N ASP A 143 0.31 -25.71 7.97
CA ASP A 143 0.70 -25.08 6.72
C ASP A 143 0.51 -26.09 5.58
N PRO A 144 -0.49 -25.90 4.70
CA PRO A 144 -0.83 -26.85 3.65
C PRO A 144 0.25 -26.96 2.56
N CYS A 145 1.20 -26.02 2.55
CA CYS A 145 2.32 -25.99 1.62
C CYS A 145 3.65 -26.29 2.36
N LEU A 146 3.65 -27.14 3.40
CA LEU A 146 4.82 -27.45 4.23
C LEU A 146 6.02 -27.98 3.43
N GLU A 147 5.75 -28.79 2.40
CA GLU A 147 6.79 -29.40 1.56
C GLU A 147 7.41 -28.42 0.56
N ILE A 148 6.80 -27.25 0.36
CA ILE A 148 7.28 -26.25 -0.60
C ILE A 148 8.16 -25.23 0.15
N PRO A 149 9.46 -25.19 -0.15
CA PRO A 149 10.36 -24.24 0.49
C PRO A 149 10.04 -22.81 0.06
N PHE A 150 10.36 -21.86 0.94
CA PHE A 150 10.32 -20.45 0.55
C PHE A 150 11.41 -20.14 -0.46
N ARG A 151 11.04 -19.41 -1.51
CA ARG A 151 11.98 -18.64 -2.30
C ARG A 151 12.33 -17.37 -1.56
N GLU A 152 13.60 -17.16 -1.28
CA GLU A 152 14.11 -15.95 -0.63
C GLU A 152 14.74 -15.02 -1.66
N MET A 153 14.50 -13.72 -1.54
CA MET A 153 15.19 -12.69 -2.32
C MET A 153 15.45 -11.44 -1.48
N GLU A 154 16.53 -10.74 -1.80
CA GLU A 154 16.75 -9.38 -1.33
C GLU A 154 15.61 -8.49 -1.86
N PHE A 155 15.09 -7.64 -0.99
CA PHE A 155 13.94 -6.81 -1.29
C PHE A 155 14.11 -5.46 -0.62
N ASN A 156 14.50 -4.42 -1.37
CA ASN A 156 14.67 -3.07 -0.84
C ASN A 156 13.36 -2.30 -0.97
N HIS A 157 12.57 -2.30 0.10
CA HIS A 157 11.28 -1.64 0.12
C HIS A 157 11.09 -0.90 1.44
N LYS A 158 10.71 0.38 1.35
CA LYS A 158 10.41 1.22 2.51
C LYS A 158 9.03 1.79 2.38
N LEU A 159 8.22 1.72 3.43
CA LEU A 159 6.91 2.37 3.45
C LEU A 159 6.63 2.95 4.84
N LEU A 160 6.18 4.20 4.84
CA LEU A 160 5.78 4.91 6.03
C LEU A 160 4.37 4.49 6.45
N TYR A 161 4.19 4.37 7.76
CA TYR A 161 2.95 4.08 8.44
C TYR A 161 2.66 5.16 9.49
N HIS A 162 1.39 5.44 9.72
CA HIS A 162 0.92 6.32 10.78
C HIS A 162 0.21 5.52 11.87
N TYR A 163 0.70 5.66 13.09
CA TYR A 163 0.13 5.10 14.31
C TYR A 163 -0.96 6.01 14.89
N ASP A 164 -2.08 5.42 15.30
CA ASP A 164 -3.13 6.08 16.04
C ASP A 164 -3.29 5.42 17.40
N SER A 165 -3.00 6.18 18.45
CA SER A 165 -3.03 5.73 19.83
C SER A 165 -4.45 5.49 20.33
N LYS A 166 -5.48 6.10 19.72
CA LYS A 166 -6.86 5.91 20.14
C LYS A 166 -7.37 4.51 19.80
N ASP A 167 -7.06 4.06 18.60
CA ASP A 167 -7.52 2.78 18.06
C ASP A 167 -6.43 1.69 18.13
N LEU A 168 -5.27 2.02 18.71
CA LEU A 168 -4.06 1.18 18.75
C LEU A 168 -3.76 0.56 17.38
N SER A 169 -3.66 1.40 16.35
CA SER A 169 -3.61 0.91 14.97
C SER A 169 -2.55 1.59 14.12
N ILE A 170 -2.01 0.88 13.12
CA ILE A 170 -1.07 1.41 12.13
C ILE A 170 -1.70 1.36 10.74
N ALA A 171 -1.53 2.44 9.97
CA ALA A 171 -2.05 2.57 8.62
C ALA A 171 -0.91 2.95 7.67
N HIS A 172 -0.74 2.22 6.58
CA HIS A 172 0.24 2.57 5.55
C HIS A 172 -0.17 3.86 4.82
N LEU A 173 0.81 4.68 4.44
CA LEU A 173 0.55 5.95 3.76
C LEU A 173 0.18 5.77 2.28
N GLN A 174 0.69 4.70 1.67
CA GLN A 174 0.27 4.15 0.37
C GLN A 174 -0.39 2.81 0.61
N TYR A 175 -1.50 2.51 -0.09
CA TYR A 175 -2.10 1.19 0.02
C TYR A 175 -1.12 0.11 -0.42
N GLU A 176 -0.93 -0.89 0.44
CA GLU A 176 -0.12 -2.06 0.16
C GLU A 176 -0.80 -3.33 0.67
N SER A 177 -0.82 -4.36 -0.17
CA SER A 177 -1.22 -5.71 0.22
C SER A 177 -0.28 -6.72 -0.42
N GLY A 178 0.20 -7.69 0.37
CA GLY A 178 1.15 -8.68 -0.14
C GLY A 178 2.39 -8.09 -0.80
N TYR A 179 2.92 -6.97 -0.29
CA TYR A 179 4.08 -6.24 -0.86
C TYR A 179 3.86 -5.67 -2.26
N GLU A 180 2.59 -5.53 -2.66
CA GLU A 180 2.19 -4.85 -3.88
C GLU A 180 1.47 -3.55 -3.51
N GLU A 181 2.02 -2.44 -3.98
CA GLU A 181 1.45 -1.11 -3.74
C GLU A 181 0.43 -0.75 -4.82
N ALA A 182 -0.70 -0.18 -4.41
CA ALA A 182 -1.61 0.46 -5.34
C ALA A 182 -1.28 1.94 -5.50
N ASN A 183 -1.88 2.59 -6.50
CA ASN A 183 -1.71 4.03 -6.76
C ASN A 183 -2.65 4.91 -5.93
N PHE A 184 -2.98 4.53 -4.70
CA PHE A 184 -3.81 5.33 -3.80
C PHE A 184 -3.42 5.07 -2.34
N GLY A 185 -3.75 6.00 -1.45
CA GLY A 185 -3.45 5.88 -0.02
C GLY A 185 -3.83 7.14 0.75
N ILE A 186 -3.45 7.20 2.03
CA ILE A 186 -3.61 8.41 2.85
C ILE A 186 -2.84 9.57 2.23
N ALA A 187 -1.60 9.33 1.81
CA ALA A 187 -0.69 10.37 1.35
C ALA A 187 -1.19 11.12 0.09
N TRP A 188 -2.04 10.49 -0.72
CA TRP A 188 -2.66 11.09 -1.91
C TRP A 188 -3.61 12.25 -1.58
N GLU A 189 -4.26 12.23 -0.42
CA GLU A 189 -5.21 13.28 -0.02
C GLU A 189 -4.54 14.33 0.91
N VAL A 190 -3.25 14.16 1.23
CA VAL A 190 -2.52 15.02 2.18
C VAL A 190 -1.90 16.23 1.48
N LYS A 191 -2.11 17.42 2.03
CA LYS A 191 -1.59 18.69 1.48
C LYS A 191 -0.12 18.96 1.82
N LYS A 192 0.35 18.48 2.97
CA LYS A 192 1.70 18.71 3.47
C LYS A 192 2.21 17.46 4.19
N ALA A 193 3.40 16.99 3.81
CA ALA A 193 4.03 15.84 4.44
C ALA A 193 4.09 15.99 5.97
N TYR A 194 3.81 14.90 6.67
CA TYR A 194 3.87 14.76 8.14
C TYR A 194 2.94 15.67 8.97
N LEU A 195 2.10 16.49 8.33
CA LEU A 195 1.18 17.36 9.05
C LEU A 195 -0.06 16.58 9.53
N GLU A 196 -0.14 16.31 10.84
CA GLU A 196 -1.28 15.62 11.49
C GLU A 196 -2.46 16.57 11.80
N ASP A 197 -2.90 17.38 10.83
CA ASP A 197 -4.01 18.32 11.02
C ASP A 197 -5.39 17.64 11.04
N VAL A 198 -6.46 18.44 11.16
CA VAL A 198 -7.85 17.94 11.15
C VAL A 198 -8.17 17.22 9.84
N LEU A 199 -7.59 17.66 8.71
CA LEU A 199 -7.80 17.03 7.42
C LEU A 199 -7.14 15.65 7.37
N PHE A 200 -5.88 15.55 7.80
CA PHE A 200 -5.15 14.29 7.91
C PHE A 200 -5.92 13.26 8.76
N LYS A 201 -6.42 13.69 9.93
CA LYS A 201 -7.21 12.82 10.81
C LYS A 201 -8.48 12.31 10.13
N LYS A 202 -9.18 13.17 9.35
CA LYS A 202 -10.36 12.77 8.57
C LYS A 202 -10.00 11.78 7.46
N ILE A 203 -8.92 12.02 6.73
CA ILE A 203 -8.43 11.13 5.66
C ILE A 203 -8.09 9.77 6.25
N ARG A 204 -7.29 9.73 7.32
CA ARG A 204 -6.92 8.49 8.00
C ARG A 204 -8.15 7.73 8.50
N ALA A 205 -9.11 8.41 9.12
CA ALA A 205 -10.34 7.78 9.60
C ALA A 205 -11.19 7.21 8.46
N LYS A 206 -11.32 7.94 7.35
CA LYS A 206 -11.99 7.47 6.13
C LYS A 206 -11.28 6.24 5.54
N TYR A 207 -9.95 6.27 5.52
CA TYR A 207 -9.11 5.17 5.08
C TYR A 207 -9.29 3.92 5.97
N ALA A 208 -9.37 4.10 7.29
CA ALA A 208 -9.60 3.01 8.22
C ALA A 208 -10.98 2.33 8.07
N LYS A 209 -12.00 3.10 7.70
CA LYS A 209 -13.41 2.66 7.67
C LYS A 209 -13.90 2.18 6.30
N LYS A 210 -13.03 2.04 5.29
CA LYS A 210 -13.47 1.66 3.95
C LYS A 210 -13.98 0.21 3.93
N GLU A 211 -15.29 0.04 3.83
CA GLU A 211 -16.03 -1.20 4.14
C GLU A 211 -15.61 -2.44 3.33
N PHE A 212 -15.02 -2.26 2.15
CA PHE A 212 -14.71 -3.38 1.24
C PHE A 212 -13.24 -3.83 1.28
N GLN A 213 -12.36 -3.05 1.93
CA GLN A 213 -10.93 -3.32 2.01
C GLN A 213 -10.38 -2.67 3.30
N PRO A 214 -10.16 -3.44 4.39
CA PRO A 214 -9.51 -2.92 5.58
C PRO A 214 -8.09 -2.52 5.20
N HIS A 215 -7.76 -1.26 5.46
CA HIS A 215 -6.47 -0.68 5.11
C HIS A 215 -5.56 -0.47 6.33
N VAL A 216 -5.96 -0.99 7.48
CA VAL A 216 -5.39 -0.68 8.78
C VAL A 216 -5.15 -1.96 9.57
N TYR A 217 -4.01 -2.01 10.26
CA TYR A 217 -3.64 -3.10 11.15
C TYR A 217 -3.88 -2.68 12.60
N TYR A 218 -4.57 -3.49 13.38
CA TYR A 218 -4.93 -3.23 14.77
C TYR A 218 -4.07 -4.05 15.72
N TYR A 219 -3.59 -3.43 16.78
CA TYR A 219 -2.79 -4.08 17.81
C TYR A 219 -3.62 -5.05 18.64
N GLY A 220 -3.08 -6.24 18.91
CA GLY A 220 -3.62 -7.18 19.90
C GLY A 220 -5.02 -7.73 19.56
N ARG A 221 -5.53 -7.47 18.36
CA ARG A 221 -6.84 -7.97 17.94
C ARG A 221 -6.67 -9.42 17.49
N LEU A 222 -7.08 -10.33 18.38
CA LEU A 222 -7.36 -11.73 18.06
C LEU A 222 -8.83 -11.77 17.65
N ASP A 223 -9.09 -11.63 16.35
CA ASP A 223 -10.39 -11.83 15.73
C ASP A 223 -10.82 -13.31 15.76
#